data_AF-A0A834NRQ4-F1
#
_entry.id   AF-A0A834NRQ4-F1
#
_cell.length_a   1.000
_cell.length_b   1.000
_cell.length_c   1.000
_cell.angle_alpha   90.00
_cell.angle_beta   90.00
_cell.angle_gamma   90.00
#
_symmetry.space_group_name_H-M   'P 1'
#
loop_
_entity.id
_entity.type
_entity.pdbx_description
1 polymer ?
#
loop_
_entity_poly.entity_id
_entity_poly.type
_entity_poly.pdbx_seq_one_letter_code
_entity_poly.pdbx_strand_id
1 'polypeptide(L)'
;MNIIFILVLAGTCAAAPQFFAQPGTIYAHPAVLLNSAMENTLPYHLKNDFYKNPRIASGLAKESWFTDKEMQVIDRDTDKIPREKIFDVLHNAGLARK
;
A
#
# COMPACT_ATOMS: atom_id res chain seq x y z
N MET A 1 -28.40 -29.89 20.28
CA MET A 1 -28.55 -29.17 19.01
C MET A 1 -28.18 -27.68 19.08
N ASN A 2 -27.49 -27.20 20.14
CA ASN A 2 -27.09 -25.79 20.28
C ASN A 2 -25.57 -25.54 20.16
N ILE A 3 -24.74 -26.59 20.17
CA ILE A 3 -23.27 -26.44 20.13
C ILE A 3 -22.76 -26.32 18.68
N ILE A 4 -23.47 -26.92 17.72
CA ILE A 4 -23.09 -26.88 16.30
C ILE A 4 -23.23 -25.47 15.72
N PHE A 5 -24.20 -24.68 16.17
CA PHE A 5 -24.42 -23.31 15.68
C PHE A 5 -23.30 -22.33 16.08
N ILE A 6 -22.68 -22.51 17.25
CA ILE A 6 -21.61 -21.63 17.73
C ILE A 6 -20.32 -21.82 16.91
N LEU A 7 -20.06 -23.04 16.46
CA LEU A 7 -18.85 -23.37 15.68
C LEU A 7 -18.93 -22.85 14.23
N VAL A 8 -20.14 -22.70 13.68
CA VAL A 8 -20.34 -22.14 12.33
C VAL A 8 -20.22 -20.61 12.32
N LEU A 9 -20.65 -19.92 13.39
CA LEU A 9 -20.55 -18.46 13.47
C LEU A 9 -19.10 -17.95 13.65
N ALA A 10 -18.21 -18.78 14.22
CA ALA A 10 -16.79 -18.43 14.39
C ALA A 10 -15.95 -18.62 13.11
N GLY A 11 -16.47 -19.33 12.10
CA GLY A 11 -15.76 -19.63 10.87
C GLY A 11 -15.75 -18.52 9.82
N THR A 12 -16.65 -17.53 9.91
CA THR A 12 -16.83 -16.52 8.85
C THR A 12 -16.05 -15.21 9.07
N CYS A 13 -15.34 -15.05 10.18
CA CYS A 13 -14.65 -13.79 10.51
C CYS A 13 -13.13 -13.79 10.20
N ALA A 14 -12.58 -14.83 9.60
CA ALA A 14 -11.14 -14.93 9.31
C ALA A 14 -10.73 -14.50 7.88
N ALA A 15 -11.59 -13.78 7.15
CA ALA A 15 -11.30 -13.30 5.80
C ALA A 15 -11.12 -11.78 5.70
N ALA A 16 -11.01 -11.07 6.82
CA ALA A 16 -10.45 -9.73 6.78
C ALA A 16 -8.93 -9.87 6.71
N PRO A 17 -8.25 -9.42 5.64
CA PRO A 17 -6.79 -9.35 5.66
C PRO A 17 -6.39 -8.41 6.79
N GLN A 18 -5.92 -8.98 7.89
CA GLN A 18 -5.34 -8.22 8.98
C GLN A 18 -4.01 -7.70 8.47
N PHE A 19 -4.02 -6.50 7.88
CA PHE A 19 -2.80 -5.76 7.58
C PHE A 19 -2.14 -5.39 8.91
N PHE A 20 -1.33 -6.30 9.45
CA PHE A 20 -0.41 -5.99 10.54
C PHE A 20 0.58 -4.96 10.00
N ALA A 21 0.27 -3.70 10.30
CA ALA A 21 1.06 -2.57 9.91
C ALA A 21 2.36 -2.53 10.75
N GLN A 22 3.41 -3.21 10.27
CA GLN A 22 4.75 -3.15 10.85
C GLN A 22 5.37 -1.78 10.53
N PRO A 23 5.75 -0.95 11.53
CA PRO A 23 6.40 0.32 11.29
C PRO A 23 7.81 0.04 10.72
N GLY A 24 8.01 0.35 9.44
CA GLY A 24 9.23 0.04 8.68
C GLY A 24 9.00 -0.75 7.39
N THR A 25 7.76 -1.16 7.10
CA THR A 25 7.42 -1.79 5.82
C THR A 25 7.07 -0.73 4.77
N ILE A 26 7.72 -0.81 3.61
CA ILE A 26 7.33 -0.08 2.39
C ILE A 26 5.92 -0.57 2.05
N TYR A 27 4.88 0.17 2.43
CA TYR A 27 3.51 -0.21 2.06
C TYR A 27 3.37 -0.07 0.57
N ALA A 28 3.36 -1.19 -0.15
CA ALA A 28 2.98 -1.22 -1.54
C ALA A 28 1.65 -0.47 -1.70
N HIS A 29 1.63 0.50 -2.61
CA HIS A 29 0.45 1.31 -2.88
C HIS A 29 -0.78 0.39 -3.09
N PRO A 30 -1.98 0.72 -2.59
CA PRO A 30 -3.15 -0.16 -2.66
C PRO A 30 -3.45 -0.67 -4.08
N ALA A 31 -3.22 0.16 -5.11
CA ALA A 31 -3.35 -0.28 -6.50
C ALA A 31 -2.39 -1.43 -6.88
N VAL A 32 -1.17 -1.45 -6.34
CA VAL A 32 -0.18 -2.52 -6.56
C VAL A 32 -0.65 -3.81 -5.91
N LEU A 33 -1.19 -3.72 -4.69
CA LEU A 33 -1.75 -4.88 -3.97
C LEU A 33 -2.95 -5.48 -4.73
N LEU A 34 -3.87 -4.62 -5.19
CA LEU A 34 -5.03 -5.05 -5.97
C LEU A 34 -4.61 -5.71 -7.27
N ASN A 35 -3.68 -5.11 -8.02
CA ASN A 35 -3.18 -5.68 -9.27
C ASN A 35 -2.50 -7.03 -9.03
N SER A 36 -1.65 -7.14 -8.01
CA SER A 36 -1.01 -8.41 -7.66
C SER A 36 -2.03 -9.49 -7.29
N ALA A 37 -3.08 -9.13 -6.54
CA ALA A 37 -4.15 -10.06 -6.20
C ALA A 37 -4.90 -10.55 -7.45
N MET A 38 -5.26 -9.65 -8.37
CA MET A 38 -5.90 -10.01 -9.64
C MET A 38 -5.01 -10.92 -10.50
N GLU A 39 -3.73 -10.59 -10.64
CA GLU A 39 -2.74 -11.36 -11.41
C GLU A 39 -2.50 -12.77 -10.85
N ASN A 40 -2.74 -12.95 -9.55
CA ASN A 40 -2.68 -14.28 -8.92
C ASN A 40 -3.91 -15.16 -9.23
N THR A 41 -5.02 -14.57 -9.69
CA THR A 41 -6.19 -15.33 -10.13
C THR A 41 -6.10 -15.80 -11.58
N LEU A 42 -5.20 -15.21 -12.37
CA LEU A 42 -5.06 -15.51 -13.80
C LEU A 42 -4.28 -16.80 -14.04
N PRO A 43 -4.65 -17.60 -15.07
CA PRO A 43 -3.86 -18.73 -15.50
C PRO A 43 -2.53 -18.28 -16.11
N TYR A 44 -1.51 -19.15 -16.08
CA TYR A 44 -0.11 -18.82 -16.42
C TYR A 44 0.07 -18.10 -17.78
N HIS A 45 -0.74 -18.43 -18.79
CA HIS A 45 -0.64 -17.84 -20.13
C HIS A 45 -1.23 -16.43 -20.22
N LEU A 46 -2.13 -16.04 -19.31
CA LEU A 46 -2.70 -14.69 -19.23
C LEU A 46 -1.99 -13.79 -18.22
N LYS A 47 -1.18 -14.40 -17.35
CA LYS A 47 -0.40 -13.67 -16.35
C LYS A 47 0.67 -12.83 -17.04
N ASN A 48 0.88 -11.61 -16.56
CA ASN A 48 1.93 -10.75 -17.07
C ASN A 48 3.32 -11.37 -16.82
N ASP A 49 4.23 -11.27 -17.80
CA ASP A 49 5.59 -11.80 -17.75
C ASP A 49 6.40 -11.32 -16.54
N PHE A 50 6.15 -10.09 -16.07
CA PHE A 50 6.79 -9.55 -14.87
C PHE A 50 6.52 -10.41 -13.63
N TYR A 51 5.31 -10.97 -13.50
CA TYR A 51 4.93 -11.81 -12.36
C TYR A 51 5.26 -13.29 -12.57
N LYS A 52 5.81 -13.70 -13.72
CA LYS A 52 6.29 -15.07 -13.94
C LYS A 52 7.66 -15.30 -13.32
N ASN A 53 8.49 -14.26 -13.23
CA ASN A 53 9.81 -14.32 -12.62
C ASN A 53 9.77 -13.73 -11.20
N PRO A 54 10.00 -14.53 -10.13
CA PRO A 54 9.92 -14.05 -8.76
C PRO A 54 10.96 -12.96 -8.45
N ARG A 55 12.12 -12.96 -9.13
CA ARG A 55 13.15 -11.94 -8.96
C ARG A 55 12.68 -10.58 -9.47
N ILE A 56 12.04 -10.56 -10.65
CA ILE A 56 11.51 -9.33 -11.27
C ILE A 56 10.31 -8.83 -10.46
N ALA A 57 9.40 -9.72 -10.07
CA ALA A 57 8.24 -9.37 -9.24
C ALA A 57 8.66 -8.72 -7.90
N SER A 58 9.74 -9.20 -7.28
CA SER A 58 10.26 -8.63 -6.02
C SER A 58 10.90 -7.24 -6.18
N GLY A 59 11.34 -6.89 -7.40
CA GLY A 59 11.93 -5.59 -7.72
C GLY A 59 10.89 -4.54 -8.08
N LEU A 60 9.76 -4.95 -8.69
CA LEU A 60 8.67 -4.06 -9.09
C LEU A 60 8.09 -3.24 -7.92
N ALA A 61 8.17 -3.79 -6.70
CA ALA A 61 7.68 -3.14 -5.48
C ALA A 61 8.69 -2.18 -4.84
N LYS A 62 9.95 -2.13 -5.30
CA LYS A 62 11.03 -1.37 -4.65
C LYS A 62 11.32 -0.04 -5.35
N GLU A 63 11.45 -0.05 -6.68
CA GLU A 63 11.89 1.11 -7.45
C GLU A 63 10.97 1.32 -8.65
N SER A 64 10.47 2.55 -8.87
CA SER A 64 9.65 2.89 -10.04
C SER A 64 10.47 3.32 -11.26
N TRP A 65 11.80 3.42 -11.13
CA TRP A 65 12.68 3.90 -12.20
C TRP A 65 13.92 3.03 -12.37
N PHE A 66 14.48 3.00 -13.59
CA PHE A 66 15.66 2.20 -13.95
C PHE A 66 16.95 2.58 -13.19
N THR A 67 16.93 3.67 -12.44
CA THR A 67 18.05 4.16 -11.62
C THR A 67 17.58 4.37 -10.19
N ASP A 68 18.56 4.37 -9.29
CA ASP A 68 18.47 4.29 -7.83
C ASP A 68 17.82 5.55 -7.17
N LYS A 69 16.61 5.93 -7.60
CA LYS A 69 16.06 7.28 -7.32
C LYS A 69 14.55 7.42 -7.14
N GLU A 70 13.72 6.51 -7.64
CA GLU A 70 12.27 6.64 -7.42
C GLU A 70 11.76 5.52 -6.51
N MET A 71 11.95 5.72 -5.21
CA MET A 71 11.26 4.97 -4.18
C MET A 71 10.05 5.75 -3.70
N GLN A 72 9.06 5.05 -3.16
CA GLN A 72 7.99 5.70 -2.42
C GLN A 72 8.58 6.59 -1.33
N VAL A 73 8.18 7.86 -1.30
CA VAL A 73 8.67 8.77 -0.27
C VAL A 73 7.92 8.49 1.02
N ILE A 74 8.57 7.80 1.95
CA ILE A 74 8.00 7.36 3.24
C ILE A 74 8.13 8.47 4.30
N ASP A 75 9.30 9.10 4.37
CA ASP A 75 9.58 10.19 5.30
C ASP A 75 9.88 11.47 4.50
N ARG A 76 8.87 12.33 4.34
CA ARG A 76 9.09 13.67 3.78
C ARG A 76 9.42 14.61 4.93
N ASP A 77 10.51 15.36 4.82
CA ASP A 77 10.80 16.40 5.81
C ASP A 77 9.67 17.43 5.93
N THR A 78 8.90 17.65 4.85
CA THR A 78 7.71 18.51 4.87
C THR A 78 6.58 17.96 5.75
N ASP A 79 6.48 16.63 5.92
CA ASP A 79 5.44 16.02 6.77
C ASP A 79 5.75 16.22 8.26
N LYS A 80 7.00 16.55 8.61
CA LYS A 80 7.41 16.96 9.97
C LYS A 80 6.90 18.36 10.33
N ILE A 81 6.44 19.13 9.34
CA ILE A 81 5.92 20.49 9.52
C ILE A 81 4.38 20.42 9.57
N PRO A 82 3.74 20.85 10.67
CA PRO A 82 2.28 20.94 10.75
C PRO A 82 1.71 21.81 9.61
N ARG A 83 0.66 21.34 8.93
CA ARG A 83 0.08 22.05 7.79
C ARG A 83 -0.48 23.43 8.13
N GLU A 84 -0.94 23.60 9.37
CA GLU A 84 -1.38 24.89 9.91
C GLU A 84 -0.24 25.93 9.86
N LYS A 85 0.99 25.55 10.28
CA LYS A 85 2.14 26.45 10.19
C LYS A 85 2.48 26.82 8.76
N ILE A 86 2.34 25.88 7.83
CA ILE A 86 2.55 26.16 6.39
C ILE A 86 1.51 27.17 5.93
N PHE A 87 0.23 26.97 6.30
CA PHE A 87 -0.84 27.89 5.96
C PHE A 87 -0.62 29.28 6.55
N ASP A 88 -0.24 29.39 7.82
CA ASP A 88 0.02 30.66 8.50
C ASP A 88 1.15 31.45 7.82
N VAL A 89 2.25 30.78 7.47
CA VAL A 89 3.37 31.41 6.74
C VAL A 89 2.91 31.91 5.38
N LEU A 90 2.15 31.10 4.63
CA LEU A 90 1.63 31.49 3.32
C LEU A 90 0.60 32.62 3.41
N HIS A 91 -0.24 32.62 4.44
CA HIS A 91 -1.23 33.67 4.68
C HIS A 91 -0.57 35.00 5.01
N ASN A 92 0.41 34.98 5.93
CA ASN A 92 1.18 36.16 6.32
C ASN A 92 2.03 36.72 5.17
N ALA A 93 2.50 35.86 4.26
CA ALA A 93 3.19 36.26 3.03
C ALA A 93 2.24 36.78 1.92
N GLY A 94 0.91 36.76 2.14
CA GLY A 94 -0.08 37.18 1.14
C GLY A 94 -0.30 36.18 0.00
N LEU A 95 0.17 34.94 0.14
CA LEU A 95 0.12 33.89 -0.88
C LEU A 95 -1.08 32.93 -0.71
N ALA A 96 -1.68 32.88 0.47
CA ALA A 96 -2.88 32.09 0.73
C ALA A 96 -4.04 32.98 1.22
N ARG A 97 -5.21 32.84 0.59
CA ARG A 97 -6.46 33.46 1.04
C ARG A 97 -7.33 32.42 1.73
N LYS A 98 -8.03 32.87 2.77
CA LYS A 98 -8.99 32.10 3.54
C LYS A 98 -10.18 31.67 2.69
#